data_AF-A0A846V526-F1
#
_entry.id   AF-A0A846V526-F1
#
_cell.length_a   1.000
_cell.length_b   1.000
_cell.length_c   1.000
_cell.angle_alpha   90.00
_cell.angle_beta   90.00
_cell.angle_gamma   90.00
#
_symmetry.space_group_name_H-M   'P 1'
#
loop_
_entity.id
_entity.type
_entity.pdbx_description
1 polymer ?
#
loop_
_entity_poly.entity_id
_entity_poly.type
_entity_poly.pdbx_seq_one_letter_code
_entity_poly.pdbx_strand_id
1 'polypeptide(L)'
;MKRSPLALLLLLLACTAHAQYDAGATVGMGQGMVLNNAVIGSNVMGDVILKQGQAAHRGGASSQGGAANLAALQFQPSADVSRSVLDRIARQFGGRQPDSYRQALLREGLLAKFDALLQQYGYDSHNVADAFTAYLVLSWEVVNNGSIGQNRAGIDAVRRNMQQALARNPRFVAMPDAQKQEMAETFGYLAMIASSTRSALQRKGDQMSLARLQEGVNGTAQKMGVDLREVRLTPQGFVAL
;
A
#
# COMPACT_ATOMS: atom_id res chain seq x y z
N MET A 1 -36.21 -11.54 -12.48
CA MET A 1 -35.09 -10.81 -13.12
C MET A 1 -34.84 -9.53 -12.33
N LYS A 2 -34.00 -9.58 -11.30
CA LYS A 2 -33.71 -8.45 -10.39
C LYS A 2 -32.50 -7.71 -10.95
N ARG A 3 -32.72 -6.49 -11.45
CA ARG A 3 -31.66 -5.58 -11.90
C ARG A 3 -30.86 -5.14 -10.66
N SER A 4 -29.59 -5.50 -10.61
CA SER A 4 -28.68 -5.17 -9.52
C SER A 4 -28.40 -3.66 -9.51
N PRO A 5 -28.45 -2.97 -8.34
CA PRO A 5 -28.23 -1.53 -8.25
C PRO A 5 -26.78 -1.12 -8.61
N LEU A 6 -25.87 -2.07 -8.79
CA LEU A 6 -24.52 -1.84 -9.33
C LEU A 6 -24.53 -1.31 -10.78
N ALA A 7 -25.60 -1.54 -11.55
CA ALA A 7 -25.66 -1.15 -12.96
C ALA A 7 -25.98 0.35 -13.18
N LEU A 8 -26.58 1.03 -12.21
CA LEU A 8 -26.95 2.45 -12.34
C LEU A 8 -25.84 3.41 -11.87
N LEU A 9 -24.86 2.92 -11.08
CA LEU A 9 -23.83 3.76 -10.46
C LEU A 9 -22.60 4.00 -11.38
N LEU A 10 -22.47 3.24 -12.47
CA LEU A 10 -21.38 3.35 -13.45
C LEU A 10 -21.55 4.51 -14.45
N LEU A 11 -22.75 5.09 -14.56
CA LEU A 11 -23.01 6.20 -15.49
C LEU A 11 -22.73 7.59 -14.91
N LEU A 12 -22.74 7.75 -13.58
CA LEU A 12 -22.47 9.07 -12.97
C LEU A 12 -20.98 9.39 -12.82
N LEU A 13 -20.10 8.39 -12.94
CA LEU A 13 -18.64 8.57 -13.07
C LEU A 13 -18.16 8.65 -14.52
N ALA A 14 -19.07 8.50 -15.49
CA ALA A 14 -18.73 8.61 -16.92
C ALA A 14 -18.95 10.04 -17.48
N CYS A 15 -19.70 10.89 -16.78
CA CYS A 15 -20.04 12.24 -17.26
C CYS A 15 -19.46 13.41 -16.44
N THR A 16 -18.74 13.17 -15.36
CA THR A 16 -17.95 14.21 -14.70
C THR A 16 -16.49 13.99 -15.03
N ALA A 17 -15.98 14.84 -15.93
CA ALA A 17 -14.58 15.16 -16.19
C ALA A 17 -13.55 14.08 -15.87
N HIS A 18 -12.85 13.60 -16.90
CA HIS A 18 -11.62 12.82 -16.82
C HIS A 18 -10.77 13.12 -15.56
N ALA A 19 -11.03 12.42 -14.46
CA ALA A 19 -10.01 12.10 -13.50
C ALA A 19 -9.14 11.04 -14.19
N GLN A 20 -8.40 11.48 -15.21
CA GLN A 20 -7.26 10.74 -15.72
C GLN A 20 -6.38 10.53 -14.51
N TYR A 21 -6.25 9.27 -14.10
CA TYR A 21 -5.20 8.87 -13.19
C TYR A 21 -3.89 9.41 -13.74
N ASP A 22 -3.33 10.40 -13.06
CA ASP A 22 -2.06 11.01 -13.42
C ASP A 22 -0.97 10.15 -12.76
N ALA A 23 -0.20 9.42 -13.55
CA ALA A 23 0.94 8.66 -13.05
C ALA A 23 1.93 9.59 -12.31
N GLY A 24 2.04 10.86 -12.74
CA GLY A 24 2.78 11.91 -12.06
C GLY A 24 2.25 12.23 -10.65
N ALA A 25 0.94 12.12 -10.41
CA ALA A 25 0.37 12.25 -9.06
C ALA A 25 0.86 11.13 -8.12
N THR A 26 0.97 9.90 -8.64
CA THR A 26 1.50 8.77 -7.86
C THR A 26 3.00 8.93 -7.61
N VAL A 27 3.76 9.36 -8.63
CA VAL A 27 5.19 9.67 -8.53
C VAL A 27 5.46 10.80 -7.53
N GLY A 28 4.64 11.85 -7.50
CA GLY A 28 4.75 12.99 -6.58
C GLY A 28 4.46 12.62 -5.12
N MET A 29 3.50 11.71 -4.86
CA MET A 29 3.27 11.20 -3.50
C MET A 29 4.41 10.30 -3.03
N GLY A 30 4.91 9.45 -3.94
CA GLY A 30 6.13 8.70 -3.71
C GLY A 30 7.26 9.63 -3.25
N GLN A 31 7.48 10.76 -3.94
CA GLN A 31 8.45 11.78 -3.52
C GLN A 31 8.17 12.38 -2.13
N GLY A 32 6.93 12.75 -1.81
CA GLY A 32 6.57 13.31 -0.49
C GLY A 32 6.77 12.33 0.68
N MET A 33 6.40 11.06 0.50
CA MET A 33 6.67 10.00 1.50
C MET A 33 8.16 9.66 1.60
N VAL A 34 8.87 9.64 0.48
CA VAL A 34 10.30 9.32 0.36
C VAL A 34 11.16 10.41 1.01
N LEU A 35 10.82 11.69 0.84
CA LEU A 35 11.57 12.76 1.50
C LEU A 35 11.49 12.71 3.03
N ASN A 36 10.40 12.17 3.59
CA ASN A 36 10.28 12.01 5.04
C ASN A 36 10.85 10.65 5.53
N ASN A 37 10.70 9.56 4.76
CA ASN A 37 10.92 8.18 5.23
C ASN A 37 11.75 7.25 4.29
N ALA A 38 12.33 7.72 3.18
CA ALA A 38 12.96 6.84 2.17
C ALA A 38 14.12 5.99 2.66
N VAL A 39 15.03 6.59 3.44
CA VAL A 39 16.17 5.86 4.01
C VAL A 39 15.70 4.75 4.94
N ILE A 40 14.55 4.95 5.58
CA ILE A 40 13.94 3.96 6.47
C ILE A 40 13.29 2.85 5.62
N GLY A 41 12.55 3.21 4.57
CA GLY A 41 11.88 2.27 3.67
C GLY A 41 12.86 1.33 2.95
N SER A 42 13.92 1.87 2.34
CA SER A 42 14.87 1.06 1.55
C SER A 42 15.60 0.01 2.38
N ASN A 43 16.00 0.34 3.61
CA ASN A 43 16.67 -0.59 4.52
C ASN A 43 15.71 -1.69 5.00
N VAL A 44 14.46 -1.34 5.32
CA VAL A 44 13.44 -2.31 5.75
C VAL A 44 13.10 -3.28 4.62
N MET A 45 12.97 -2.80 3.39
CA MET A 45 12.62 -3.66 2.26
C MET A 45 13.68 -4.70 1.94
N GLY A 46 14.96 -4.38 2.14
CA GLY A 46 16.05 -5.36 2.03
C GLY A 46 15.96 -6.50 3.03
N ASP A 47 15.35 -6.29 4.20
CA ASP A 47 15.09 -7.34 5.20
C ASP A 47 13.78 -8.09 4.95
N VAL A 48 12.81 -7.46 4.28
CA VAL A 48 11.51 -8.07 3.93
C VAL A 48 11.61 -8.97 2.70
N ILE A 49 12.40 -8.57 1.69
CA ILE A 49 12.61 -9.33 0.45
C ILE A 49 13.71 -10.37 0.66
N LEU A 50 13.35 -11.63 0.47
CA LEU A 50 14.30 -12.73 0.55
C LEU A 50 15.11 -12.84 -0.75
N LYS A 51 16.44 -12.94 -0.65
CA LYS A 51 17.31 -13.23 -1.81
C LYS A 51 17.28 -14.72 -2.13
N GLN A 52 17.16 -15.08 -3.42
CA GLN A 52 17.26 -16.48 -3.85
C GLN A 52 18.60 -17.08 -3.40
N GLY A 53 18.55 -18.28 -2.81
CA GLY A 53 19.74 -18.97 -2.28
C GLY A 53 20.14 -18.62 -0.85
N GLN A 54 19.51 -17.62 -0.20
CA GLN A 54 19.68 -17.34 1.23
C GLN A 54 18.52 -17.92 2.05
N ALA A 55 18.24 -19.21 1.87
CA ALA A 55 17.53 -19.95 2.90
C ALA A 55 18.53 -20.25 4.03
N ALA A 56 18.31 -19.64 5.19
CA ALA A 56 18.87 -20.05 6.48
C ALA A 56 20.36 -19.76 6.82
N HIS A 57 20.99 -18.69 6.34
CA HIS A 57 22.28 -18.21 6.88
C HIS A 57 22.30 -16.69 7.15
N ARG A 58 21.62 -16.26 8.23
CA ARG A 58 21.96 -15.03 8.98
C ARG A 58 21.91 -15.34 10.49
N GLY A 59 22.71 -16.31 10.89
CA GLY A 59 23.38 -16.25 12.19
C GLY A 59 24.73 -15.58 11.97
N GLY A 60 24.89 -14.33 12.40
CA GLY A 60 26.21 -13.70 12.51
C GLY A 60 26.35 -12.32 11.87
N ALA A 61 26.68 -11.34 12.73
CA ALA A 61 27.11 -9.96 12.49
C ALA A 61 26.02 -8.99 11.96
N SER A 62 25.45 -8.08 12.74
CA SER A 62 25.74 -7.57 14.09
C SER A 62 24.46 -6.92 14.61
N SER A 63 23.60 -7.69 15.28
CA SER A 63 22.49 -7.17 16.05
C SER A 63 22.92 -7.11 17.51
N GLN A 64 23.18 -5.91 18.02
CA GLN A 64 22.83 -5.67 19.42
C GLN A 64 21.33 -5.96 19.52
N GLY A 65 21.03 -7.16 20.04
CA GLY A 65 19.71 -7.75 20.05
C GLY A 65 18.79 -7.04 21.01
N GLY A 66 18.22 -5.91 20.58
CA GLY A 66 16.95 -5.47 21.11
C GLY A 66 15.90 -6.51 20.73
N ALA A 67 15.13 -7.00 21.70
CA ALA A 67 13.95 -7.81 21.42
C ALA A 67 13.02 -7.02 20.49
N ALA A 68 12.46 -7.68 19.47
CA ALA A 68 11.53 -7.03 18.54
C ALA A 68 10.31 -6.53 19.32
N ASN A 69 10.05 -5.22 19.30
CA ASN A 69 8.89 -4.64 19.98
C ASN A 69 7.69 -4.57 19.03
N LEU A 70 6.97 -5.68 18.89
CA LEU A 70 5.79 -5.77 18.01
C LEU A 70 4.65 -4.84 18.45
N ALA A 71 4.51 -4.60 19.76
CA ALA A 71 3.49 -3.68 20.29
C ALA A 71 3.74 -2.23 19.84
N ALA A 72 5.01 -1.84 19.67
CA ALA A 72 5.35 -0.52 19.15
C ALA A 72 4.95 -0.28 17.68
N LEU A 73 4.47 -1.30 16.96
CA LEU A 73 3.94 -1.13 15.60
C LEU A 73 2.48 -0.67 15.58
N GLN A 74 1.79 -0.74 16.72
CA GLN A 74 0.46 -0.20 16.89
C GLN A 74 0.52 1.33 17.08
N PHE A 75 -0.60 1.98 16.79
CA PHE A 75 -0.81 3.40 17.04
C PHE A 75 -2.24 3.68 17.52
N GLN A 76 -2.42 4.71 18.32
CA GLN A 76 -3.75 5.23 18.63
C GLN A 76 -4.25 6.14 17.49
N PRO A 77 -5.42 5.87 16.90
CA PRO A 77 -5.96 6.71 15.83
C PRO A 77 -6.35 8.11 16.31
N SER A 78 -6.13 9.09 15.44
CA SER A 78 -6.49 10.50 15.58
C SER A 78 -7.29 10.97 14.36
N ALA A 79 -8.47 11.55 14.60
CA ALA A 79 -9.30 12.11 13.54
C ALA A 79 -8.63 13.28 12.80
N ASP A 80 -7.75 14.01 13.48
CA ASP A 80 -7.02 15.16 12.90
C ASP A 80 -5.99 14.69 11.88
N VAL A 81 -5.29 13.60 12.20
CA VAL A 81 -4.36 12.95 11.27
C VAL A 81 -5.11 12.40 10.07
N SER A 82 -6.23 11.70 10.28
CA SER A 82 -7.02 11.17 9.15
C SER A 82 -7.52 12.26 8.21
N ARG A 83 -7.98 13.39 8.76
CA ARG A 83 -8.37 14.56 7.94
C ARG A 83 -7.19 15.10 7.14
N SER A 84 -6.01 15.22 7.75
CA SER A 84 -4.79 15.70 7.08
C SER A 84 -4.35 14.77 5.94
N VAL A 85 -4.36 13.45 6.18
CA VAL A 85 -4.02 12.44 5.16
C VAL A 85 -4.98 12.53 3.99
N LEU A 86 -6.29 12.54 4.26
CA LEU A 86 -7.32 12.65 3.23
C LEU A 86 -7.18 13.93 2.40
N ASP A 87 -6.96 15.08 3.05
CA ASP A 87 -6.75 16.35 2.35
C ASP A 87 -5.52 16.29 1.44
N ARG A 88 -4.43 15.64 1.89
CA ARG A 88 -3.22 15.46 1.08
C ARG A 88 -3.44 14.54 -0.11
N ILE A 89 -4.10 13.39 0.10
CA ILE A 89 -4.49 12.48 -0.98
C ILE A 89 -5.34 13.24 -2.00
N ALA A 90 -6.30 14.03 -1.53
CA ALA A 90 -7.21 14.76 -2.41
C ALA A 90 -6.52 15.85 -3.23
N ARG A 91 -5.58 16.60 -2.64
CA ARG A 91 -4.74 17.56 -3.37
C ARG A 91 -3.88 16.90 -4.42
N GLN A 92 -3.34 15.72 -4.10
CA GLN A 92 -2.43 15.00 -4.98
C GLN A 92 -3.17 14.39 -6.19
N PHE A 93 -4.29 13.71 -5.95
CA PHE A 93 -4.99 12.94 -6.98
C PHE A 93 -6.20 13.67 -7.60
N GLY A 94 -6.71 14.70 -6.94
CA GLY A 94 -7.89 15.44 -7.42
C GLY A 94 -7.59 16.48 -8.51
N GLY A 95 -6.32 16.70 -8.86
CA GLY A 95 -5.92 17.66 -9.89
C GLY A 95 -6.50 19.05 -9.63
N ARG A 96 -7.30 19.57 -10.58
CA ARG A 96 -7.95 20.88 -10.46
C ARG A 96 -9.17 20.89 -9.53
N GLN A 97 -9.64 19.74 -9.05
CA GLN A 97 -10.84 19.61 -8.22
C GLN A 97 -10.59 18.78 -6.95
N PRO A 98 -9.62 19.16 -6.09
CA PRO A 98 -9.28 18.39 -4.90
C PRO A 98 -10.45 18.23 -3.92
N ASP A 99 -11.31 19.24 -3.75
CA ASP A 99 -12.48 19.12 -2.86
C ASP A 99 -13.52 18.11 -3.36
N SER A 100 -13.79 18.08 -4.66
CA SER A 100 -14.69 17.11 -5.27
C SER A 100 -14.14 15.69 -5.10
N TYR A 101 -12.83 15.52 -5.34
CA TYR A 101 -12.17 14.23 -5.14
C TYR A 101 -12.21 13.79 -3.68
N ARG A 102 -11.94 14.69 -2.73
CA ARG A 102 -12.07 14.43 -1.29
C ARG A 102 -13.46 13.91 -0.92
N GLN A 103 -14.52 14.57 -1.40
CA GLN A 103 -15.89 14.15 -1.13
C GLN A 103 -16.20 12.78 -1.74
N ALA A 104 -15.65 12.47 -2.92
CA ALA A 104 -15.78 11.16 -3.54
C ALA A 104 -15.11 10.08 -2.68
N LEU A 105 -13.89 10.31 -2.18
CA LEU A 105 -13.17 9.38 -1.30
C LEU A 105 -13.95 9.10 0.00
N LEU A 106 -14.53 10.13 0.62
CA LEU A 106 -15.35 10.00 1.82
C LEU A 106 -16.61 9.18 1.54
N ARG A 107 -17.32 9.49 0.46
CA ARG A 107 -18.54 8.79 0.05
C ARG A 107 -18.28 7.31 -0.25
N GLU A 108 -17.14 7.03 -0.89
CA GLU A 108 -16.71 5.67 -1.19
C GLU A 108 -16.20 4.91 0.04
N GLY A 109 -15.88 5.61 1.13
CA GLY A 109 -15.39 5.01 2.38
C GLY A 109 -14.11 4.18 2.17
N LEU A 110 -13.16 4.65 1.37
CA LEU A 110 -12.00 3.83 0.95
C LEU A 110 -11.18 3.27 2.12
N LEU A 111 -10.93 4.06 3.17
CA LEU A 111 -10.22 3.56 4.36
C LEU A 111 -11.03 2.52 5.13
N ALA A 112 -12.35 2.68 5.23
CA ALA A 112 -13.20 1.66 5.86
C ALA A 112 -13.22 0.35 5.05
N LYS A 113 -13.20 0.43 3.71
CA LYS A 113 -13.04 -0.74 2.84
C LYS A 113 -11.66 -1.38 2.99
N PHE A 114 -10.61 -0.58 3.17
CA PHE A 114 -9.27 -1.07 3.46
C PHE A 114 -9.22 -1.80 4.79
N ASP A 115 -9.79 -1.23 5.86
CA ASP A 115 -9.89 -1.87 7.17
C ASP A 115 -10.65 -3.21 7.09
N ALA A 116 -11.81 -3.22 6.43
CA ALA A 116 -12.58 -4.45 6.21
C ALA A 116 -11.79 -5.51 5.41
N LEU A 117 -10.96 -5.09 4.44
CA LEU A 117 -10.07 -5.99 3.72
C LEU A 117 -9.02 -6.59 4.66
N LEU A 118 -8.35 -5.77 5.48
CA LEU A 118 -7.34 -6.25 6.44
C LEU A 118 -7.95 -7.24 7.45
N GLN A 119 -9.16 -6.95 7.94
CA GLN A 119 -9.86 -7.84 8.88
C GLN A 119 -10.16 -9.23 8.29
N GLN A 120 -10.44 -9.35 6.99
CA GLN A 120 -10.59 -10.65 6.32
C GLN A 120 -9.30 -11.48 6.37
N TYR A 121 -8.15 -10.83 6.53
CA TYR A 121 -6.85 -11.46 6.71
C TYR A 121 -6.42 -11.56 8.19
N GLY A 122 -7.27 -11.15 9.14
CA GLY A 122 -6.93 -11.10 10.56
C GLY A 122 -5.84 -10.08 10.87
N TYR A 123 -5.72 -9.05 10.03
CA TYR A 123 -4.76 -7.96 10.16
C TYR A 123 -5.44 -6.75 10.83
N ASP A 124 -4.64 -5.87 11.39
CA ASP A 124 -5.11 -4.68 12.13
C ASP A 124 -4.73 -3.41 11.35
N SER A 125 -5.72 -2.59 10.98
CA SER A 125 -5.49 -1.32 10.29
C SER A 125 -4.81 -0.28 11.18
N HIS A 126 -4.84 -0.46 12.50
CA HIS A 126 -4.09 0.35 13.48
C HIS A 126 -2.68 -0.18 13.75
N ASN A 127 -2.22 -1.15 12.94
CA ASN A 127 -0.84 -1.61 12.93
C ASN A 127 -0.16 -1.19 11.62
N VAL A 128 0.91 -0.40 11.74
CA VAL A 128 1.58 0.17 10.58
C VAL A 128 2.25 -0.88 9.69
N ALA A 129 2.69 -2.01 10.26
CA ALA A 129 3.27 -3.11 9.50
C ALA A 129 2.22 -3.85 8.67
N ASP A 130 1.01 -3.98 9.21
CA ASP A 130 -0.11 -4.64 8.55
C ASP A 130 -0.60 -3.79 7.37
N ALA A 131 -0.75 -2.48 7.57
CA ALA A 131 -1.07 -1.54 6.49
C ALA A 131 0.01 -1.53 5.38
N PHE A 132 1.29 -1.52 5.77
CA PHE A 132 2.39 -1.55 4.81
C PHE A 132 2.44 -2.87 4.02
N THR A 133 2.25 -3.99 4.71
CA THR A 133 2.16 -5.32 4.08
C THR A 133 1.05 -5.35 3.04
N ALA A 134 -0.15 -4.91 3.41
CA ALA A 134 -1.29 -4.88 2.51
C ALA A 134 -1.03 -4.00 1.29
N TYR A 135 -0.44 -2.82 1.49
CA TYR A 135 -0.04 -1.96 0.38
C TYR A 135 0.93 -2.63 -0.58
N LEU A 136 1.98 -3.30 -0.11
CA LEU A 136 2.95 -3.97 -0.98
C LEU A 136 2.32 -5.12 -1.75
N VAL A 137 1.52 -5.95 -1.07
CA VAL A 137 0.87 -7.11 -1.69
C VAL A 137 -0.13 -6.68 -2.76
N LEU A 138 -0.95 -5.66 -2.49
CA LEU A 138 -1.89 -5.12 -3.46
C LEU A 138 -1.18 -4.39 -4.61
N SER A 139 -0.09 -3.68 -4.32
CA SER A 139 0.73 -3.04 -5.36
C SER A 139 1.39 -4.08 -6.26
N TRP A 140 1.92 -5.16 -5.69
CA TRP A 140 2.47 -6.29 -6.44
C TRP A 140 1.41 -6.93 -7.34
N GLU A 141 0.18 -7.10 -6.84
CA GLU A 141 -0.95 -7.62 -7.62
C GLU A 141 -1.27 -6.70 -8.81
N VAL A 142 -1.27 -5.38 -8.60
CA VAL A 142 -1.51 -4.40 -9.65
C VAL A 142 -0.42 -4.48 -10.73
N VAL A 143 0.85 -4.46 -10.32
CA VAL A 143 2.01 -4.45 -11.22
C VAL A 143 2.11 -5.75 -12.02
N ASN A 144 1.92 -6.91 -11.37
CA ASN A 144 2.15 -8.21 -12.00
C ASN A 144 0.89 -8.84 -12.59
N ASN A 145 -0.24 -8.15 -12.55
CA ASN A 145 -1.55 -8.70 -12.91
C ASN A 145 -1.88 -10.03 -12.19
N GLY A 146 -1.29 -10.25 -11.02
CA GLY A 146 -1.45 -11.49 -10.26
C GLY A 146 -2.84 -11.63 -9.65
N SER A 147 -3.06 -12.78 -9.02
CA SER A 147 -4.15 -13.00 -8.06
C SER A 147 -3.55 -13.48 -6.75
N ILE A 148 -3.66 -12.65 -5.71
CA ILE A 148 -3.10 -12.95 -4.38
C ILE A 148 -3.99 -13.91 -3.57
N GLY A 149 -5.25 -14.09 -3.99
CA GLY A 149 -6.25 -14.86 -3.24
C GLY A 149 -5.89 -16.34 -3.05
N GLN A 150 -4.96 -16.87 -3.84
CA GLN A 150 -4.52 -18.27 -3.74
C GLN A 150 -3.23 -18.46 -2.91
N ASN A 151 -2.56 -17.39 -2.47
CA ASN A 151 -1.28 -17.48 -1.76
C ASN A 151 -1.31 -16.85 -0.36
N ARG A 152 -2.29 -17.25 0.45
CA ARG A 152 -2.44 -16.76 1.82
C ARG A 152 -1.16 -16.95 2.66
N ALA A 153 -0.53 -18.12 2.55
CA ALA A 153 0.72 -18.41 3.26
C ALA A 153 1.84 -17.41 2.92
N GLY A 154 1.94 -17.02 1.64
CA GLY A 154 2.90 -16.00 1.20
C GLY A 154 2.59 -14.62 1.75
N ILE A 155 1.33 -14.19 1.74
CA ILE A 155 0.93 -12.89 2.31
C ILE A 155 1.28 -12.86 3.81
N ASP A 156 0.95 -13.92 4.56
CA ASP A 156 1.27 -14.02 5.98
C ASP A 156 2.78 -14.04 6.25
N ALA A 157 3.58 -14.60 5.32
CA ALA A 157 5.03 -14.54 5.41
C ALA A 157 5.58 -13.13 5.14
N VAL A 158 5.06 -12.39 4.16
CA VAL A 158 5.40 -10.97 3.95
C VAL A 158 5.08 -10.16 5.21
N ARG A 159 3.90 -10.39 5.81
CA ARG A 159 3.51 -9.73 7.07
C ARG A 159 4.52 -9.98 8.18
N ARG A 160 4.88 -11.25 8.43
CA ARG A 160 5.83 -11.60 9.49
C ARG A 160 7.20 -10.96 9.26
N ASN A 161 7.70 -10.98 8.03
CA ASN A 161 8.98 -10.37 7.69
C ASN A 161 8.92 -8.84 7.89
N MET A 162 7.83 -8.19 7.47
CA MET A 162 7.61 -6.76 7.66
C MET A 162 7.55 -6.39 9.14
N GLN A 163 6.75 -7.11 9.94
CA GLN A 163 6.66 -6.90 11.38
C GLN A 163 8.03 -7.04 12.06
N GLN A 164 8.81 -8.06 11.70
CA GLN A 164 10.15 -8.25 12.26
C GLN A 164 11.12 -7.13 11.87
N ALA A 165 11.12 -6.72 10.60
CA ALA A 165 12.00 -5.67 10.11
C ALA A 165 11.68 -4.31 10.78
N LEU A 166 10.40 -3.95 10.88
CA LEU A 166 9.97 -2.71 11.52
C LEU A 166 10.20 -2.72 13.03
N ALA A 167 9.85 -3.81 13.73
CA ALA A 167 9.96 -3.90 15.19
C ALA A 167 11.41 -3.95 15.71
N ARG A 168 12.37 -4.22 14.83
CA ARG A 168 13.82 -4.16 15.13
C ARG A 168 14.45 -2.82 14.75
N ASN A 169 13.73 -1.96 14.02
CA ASN A 169 14.24 -0.66 13.60
C ASN A 169 13.94 0.39 14.68
N PRO A 170 14.96 0.94 15.37
CA PRO A 170 14.74 1.87 16.49
C PRO A 170 13.97 3.13 16.08
N ARG A 171 14.12 3.59 14.83
CA ARG A 171 13.40 4.77 14.32
C ARG A 171 11.91 4.51 14.19
N PHE A 172 11.52 3.27 13.85
CA PHE A 172 10.11 2.89 13.79
C PHE A 172 9.51 2.64 15.16
N VAL A 173 10.25 1.97 16.04
CA VAL A 173 9.81 1.74 17.42
C VAL A 173 9.58 3.06 18.16
N ALA A 174 10.43 4.06 17.92
CA ALA A 174 10.30 5.40 18.50
C ALA A 174 9.34 6.33 17.71
N MET A 175 8.74 5.86 16.62
CA MET A 175 7.87 6.71 15.78
C MET A 175 6.58 7.07 16.54
N PRO A 176 6.18 8.36 16.57
CA PRO A 176 4.92 8.77 17.18
C PRO A 176 3.71 8.17 16.48
N ASP A 177 2.63 7.95 17.24
CA ASP A 177 1.37 7.39 16.73
C ASP A 177 0.82 8.16 15.53
N ALA A 178 0.88 9.49 15.56
CA ALA A 178 0.43 10.32 14.45
C ALA A 178 1.18 10.03 13.14
N GLN A 179 2.49 9.79 13.20
CA GLN A 179 3.30 9.47 12.02
C GLN A 179 3.04 8.03 11.53
N LYS A 180 2.86 7.08 12.45
CA LYS A 180 2.47 5.70 12.09
C LYS A 180 1.11 5.67 11.40
N GLN A 181 0.14 6.39 11.96
CA GLN A 181 -1.20 6.52 11.38
C GLN A 181 -1.14 7.18 10.01
N GLU A 182 -0.43 8.29 9.88
CA GLU A 182 -0.27 8.99 8.61
C GLU A 182 0.26 8.05 7.52
N MET A 183 1.25 7.23 7.87
CA MET A 183 1.83 6.26 6.96
C MET A 183 0.85 5.12 6.64
N ALA A 184 0.20 4.54 7.64
CA ALA A 184 -0.76 3.44 7.48
C ALA A 184 -1.95 3.84 6.60
N GLU A 185 -2.55 5.00 6.85
CA GLU A 185 -3.69 5.49 6.07
C GLU A 185 -3.28 5.90 4.65
N THR A 186 -2.10 6.50 4.48
CA THR A 186 -1.58 6.82 3.14
C THR A 186 -1.42 5.54 2.31
N PHE A 187 -0.86 4.48 2.90
CA PHE A 187 -0.76 3.17 2.27
C PHE A 187 -2.13 2.57 1.94
N GLY A 188 -3.09 2.69 2.85
CA GLY A 188 -4.47 2.27 2.62
C GLY A 188 -5.11 2.96 1.41
N TYR A 189 -5.03 4.30 1.34
CA TYR A 189 -5.57 5.04 0.21
C TYR A 189 -4.89 4.67 -1.11
N LEU A 190 -3.55 4.62 -1.13
CA LEU A 190 -2.82 4.28 -2.36
C LEU A 190 -3.17 2.88 -2.88
N ALA A 191 -3.24 1.90 -1.98
CA ALA A 191 -3.60 0.53 -2.35
C ALA A 191 -5.03 0.46 -2.91
N MET A 192 -5.99 1.08 -2.24
CA MET A 192 -7.40 1.04 -2.66
C MET A 192 -7.66 1.82 -3.95
N ILE A 193 -6.98 2.96 -4.15
CA ILE A 193 -7.05 3.73 -5.40
C ILE A 193 -6.42 2.93 -6.54
N ALA A 194 -5.27 2.28 -6.33
CA ALA A 194 -4.61 1.48 -7.37
C ALA A 194 -5.44 0.25 -7.77
N SER A 195 -5.87 -0.58 -6.81
CA SER A 195 -6.68 -1.78 -7.07
C SER A 195 -8.03 -1.41 -7.69
N SER A 196 -8.70 -0.44 -7.07
CA SER A 196 -9.56 0.58 -7.68
C SER A 196 -9.58 0.68 -9.20
N THR A 197 -8.56 1.41 -9.63
CA THR A 197 -8.31 1.86 -10.99
C THR A 197 -8.01 0.66 -11.88
N ARG A 198 -7.20 -0.30 -11.41
CA ARG A 198 -6.91 -1.54 -12.17
C ARG A 198 -8.20 -2.27 -12.54
N SER A 199 -9.08 -2.54 -11.57
CA SER A 199 -10.34 -3.23 -11.85
C SER A 199 -11.21 -2.46 -12.84
N ALA A 200 -11.25 -1.13 -12.77
CA ALA A 200 -12.00 -0.30 -13.71
C ALA A 200 -11.41 -0.34 -15.13
N LEU A 201 -10.09 -0.25 -15.27
CA LEU A 201 -9.39 -0.28 -16.55
C LEU A 201 -9.47 -1.65 -17.23
N GLN A 202 -9.33 -2.73 -16.45
CA GLN A 202 -9.52 -4.10 -16.94
C GLN A 202 -10.93 -4.31 -17.50
N ARG A 203 -11.98 -3.87 -16.79
CA ARG A 203 -13.36 -3.95 -17.28
C ARG A 203 -13.58 -3.15 -18.57
N LYS A 204 -12.87 -2.05 -18.76
CA LYS A 204 -12.94 -1.22 -19.97
C LYS A 204 -12.07 -1.75 -21.12
N GLY A 205 -11.19 -2.72 -20.86
CA GLY A 205 -10.20 -3.17 -21.85
C GLY A 205 -9.13 -2.14 -22.19
N ASP A 206 -8.93 -1.11 -21.35
CA ASP A 206 -7.96 -0.03 -21.61
C ASP A 206 -6.55 -0.45 -21.16
N GLN A 207 -5.88 -1.21 -22.03
CA GLN A 207 -4.54 -1.75 -21.78
C GLN A 207 -3.48 -0.66 -21.64
N MET A 208 -3.60 0.44 -22.38
CA MET A 208 -2.62 1.52 -22.36
C MET A 208 -2.65 2.26 -21.00
N SER A 209 -3.84 2.60 -20.51
CA SER A 209 -3.97 3.20 -19.18
C SER A 209 -3.59 2.20 -18.07
N LEU A 210 -3.85 0.91 -18.26
CA LEU A 210 -3.43 -0.13 -17.31
C LEU A 210 -1.91 -0.20 -17.19
N ALA A 211 -1.18 -0.17 -18.32
CA ALA A 211 0.28 -0.15 -18.31
C ALA A 211 0.84 1.09 -17.60
N ARG A 212 0.24 2.27 -17.79
CA ARG A 212 0.62 3.50 -17.07
C ARG A 212 0.38 3.41 -15.57
N LEU A 213 -0.73 2.81 -15.16
CA LEU A 213 -1.00 2.54 -13.74
C LEU A 213 0.07 1.62 -13.14
N GLN A 214 0.40 0.53 -13.83
CA GLN A 214 1.42 -0.42 -13.38
C GLN A 214 2.80 0.24 -13.24
N GLU A 215 3.19 1.08 -14.21
CA GLU A 215 4.43 1.84 -14.13
C GLU A 215 4.45 2.82 -12.96
N GLY A 216 3.37 3.58 -12.76
CA GLY A 216 3.26 4.53 -11.64
C GLY A 216 3.33 3.85 -10.27
N VAL A 217 2.65 2.71 -10.11
CA VAL A 217 2.69 1.91 -8.88
C VAL A 217 4.08 1.33 -8.64
N ASN A 218 4.72 0.75 -9.67
CA ASN A 218 6.07 0.21 -9.55
C ASN A 218 7.09 1.30 -9.22
N GLY A 219 7.02 2.46 -9.88
CA GLY A 219 7.91 3.58 -9.63
C GLY A 219 7.80 4.12 -8.20
N THR A 220 6.61 4.10 -7.59
CA THR A 220 6.45 4.46 -6.17
C THR A 220 7.08 3.41 -5.26
N ALA A 221 6.90 2.12 -5.54
CA ALA A 221 7.53 1.04 -4.77
C ALA A 221 9.07 1.07 -4.88
N GLN A 222 9.60 1.37 -6.07
CA GLN A 222 11.05 1.47 -6.30
C GLN A 222 11.68 2.58 -5.46
N LYS A 223 11.00 3.71 -5.28
CA LYS A 223 11.49 4.78 -4.38
C LYS A 223 11.50 4.35 -2.90
N MET A 224 10.72 3.35 -2.53
CA MET A 224 10.78 2.71 -1.21
C MET A 224 11.77 1.54 -1.16
N GLY A 225 12.51 1.28 -2.24
CA GLY A 225 13.55 0.26 -2.31
C GLY A 225 13.11 -1.09 -2.88
N VAL A 226 11.92 -1.19 -3.48
CA VAL A 226 11.42 -2.44 -4.08
C VAL A 226 11.06 -2.27 -5.53
N ASP A 227 11.66 -3.05 -6.41
CA ASP A 227 11.10 -3.28 -7.74
C ASP A 227 10.10 -4.44 -7.68
N LEU A 228 8.81 -4.14 -7.85
CA LEU A 228 7.76 -5.16 -7.76
C LEU A 228 7.76 -6.10 -8.97
N ARG A 229 8.46 -5.76 -10.06
CA ARG A 229 8.65 -6.63 -11.23
C ARG A 229 9.76 -7.66 -11.00
N GLU A 230 10.72 -7.36 -10.14
CA GLU A 230 11.85 -8.23 -9.79
C GLU A 230 11.58 -9.07 -8.54
N VAL A 231 10.31 -9.23 -8.16
CA VAL A 231 9.90 -9.96 -6.95
C VAL A 231 8.73 -10.86 -7.26
N ARG A 232 8.77 -12.07 -6.70
CA ARG A 232 7.68 -13.06 -6.75
C ARG A 232 7.12 -13.31 -5.36
N LEU A 233 5.80 -13.47 -5.25
CA LEU A 233 5.15 -13.94 -4.03
C LEU A 233 5.21 -15.48 -3.95
N THR A 234 5.87 -16.01 -2.93
CA THR A 234 6.02 -17.45 -2.63
C THR A 234 5.43 -17.77 -1.25
N PRO A 235 5.31 -19.05 -0.85
CA PRO A 235 4.95 -19.39 0.54
C PRO A 235 5.90 -18.83 1.61
N GLN A 236 7.14 -18.45 1.24
CA GLN A 236 8.12 -17.80 2.12
C GLN A 236 7.98 -16.27 2.14
N GLY A 237 7.04 -15.71 1.36
CA GLY A 237 6.83 -14.29 1.19
C GLY A 237 7.42 -13.79 -0.12
N PHE A 238 7.83 -12.52 -0.15
CA PHE A 238 8.47 -11.92 -1.31
C PHE A 238 9.90 -12.41 -1.47
N VAL A 239 10.19 -12.95 -2.65
CA VAL A 239 11.50 -13.46 -3.04
C VAL A 239 11.93 -12.74 -4.30
N ALA A 240 13.15 -12.20 -4.32
CA ALA A 240 13.72 -11.59 -5.53
C ALA A 240 13.76 -12.61 -6.68
N LEU A 241 13.56 -12.17 -7.92
CA LEU A 241 13.64 -13.04 -9.10
C LEU A 241 15.09 -13.42 -9.45
#